data_AF-A0A6S6S3U6-F1
#
_entry.id   AF-A0A6S6S3U6-F1
#
_cell.length_a   1.000
_cell.length_b   1.000
_cell.length_c   1.000
_cell.angle_alpha   90.00
_cell.angle_beta   90.00
_cell.angle_gamma   90.00
#
_symmetry.space_group_name_H-M   'P 1'
#
loop_
_entity.id
_entity.type
_entity.pdbx_description
1 polymer ?
#
loop_
_entity_poly.entity_id
_entity_poly.type
_entity_poly.pdbx_seq_one_letter_code
_entity_poly.pdbx_strand_id
1 'polypeptide(L)'
;MIELLQWFQITYPELKRSLLECNHNFDENDTNPYHVEGDCWSHTMMVCKIAELHGYDKVVQVAALLHDIGKPPSRNINMENNHVQFFGHEALSAKMAEPLVADLVEKKILTMIEAVEAIDLIELHAYLYKEHDVEKIVEKFKNNAQLFKHLVELNTCDDLGRFSKTMGTSTLDTHAILKRLTF
;
A
#
# COMPACT_ATOMS: atom_id res chain seq x y z
N MET A 1 9.02 -5.06 -11.60
CA MET A 1 8.68 -5.79 -10.36
C MET A 1 9.76 -6.78 -9.89
N ILE A 2 10.15 -7.81 -10.66
CA ILE A 2 11.07 -8.87 -10.19
C ILE A 2 12.39 -8.31 -9.59
N GLU A 3 13.10 -7.44 -10.32
CA GLU A 3 14.36 -6.86 -9.86
C GLU A 3 14.19 -6.02 -8.58
N LEU A 4 13.08 -5.30 -8.47
CA LEU A 4 12.73 -4.52 -7.28
C LEU A 4 12.51 -5.42 -6.06
N LEU A 5 11.78 -6.53 -6.24
CA LEU A 5 11.56 -7.53 -5.18
C LEU A 5 12.87 -8.21 -4.76
N GLN A 6 13.73 -8.56 -5.71
CA GLN A 6 15.04 -9.13 -5.41
C GLN A 6 15.91 -8.15 -4.64
N TRP A 7 15.96 -6.89 -5.07
CA TRP A 7 16.69 -5.83 -4.38
C TRP A 7 16.22 -5.69 -2.93
N PHE A 8 14.90 -5.58 -2.70
CA PHE A 8 14.35 -5.42 -1.35
C PHE A 8 14.69 -6.60 -0.45
N GLN A 9 14.52 -7.83 -0.95
CA GLN A 9 14.78 -9.03 -0.17
C GLN A 9 16.26 -9.24 0.17
N ILE A 10 17.17 -8.82 -0.73
CA ILE A 10 18.62 -8.95 -0.52
C ILE A 10 19.15 -7.82 0.37
N THR A 11 18.63 -6.60 0.18
CA THR A 11 19.16 -5.39 0.81
C THR A 11 18.54 -5.13 2.18
N TYR A 12 17.25 -5.46 2.37
CA TYR A 12 16.53 -5.31 3.64
C TYR A 12 15.89 -6.63 4.10
N PRO A 13 16.69 -7.70 4.30
CA PRO A 13 16.16 -8.99 4.71
C PRO A 13 15.43 -8.94 6.07
N GLU A 14 15.80 -8.01 6.95
CA GLU A 14 15.16 -7.81 8.25
C GLU A 14 13.76 -7.20 8.13
N LEU A 15 13.54 -6.27 7.18
CA LEU A 15 12.20 -5.72 6.89
C LEU A 15 11.29 -6.78 6.27
N LYS A 16 11.83 -7.60 5.36
CA LYS A 16 11.10 -8.78 4.86
C LYS A 16 10.72 -9.72 5.99
N ARG A 17 11.68 -10.03 6.90
CA ARG A 17 11.43 -10.94 8.03
C ARG A 17 10.35 -10.39 8.95
N SER A 18 10.38 -9.10 9.29
CA SER A 18 9.36 -8.50 10.15
C SER A 18 7.96 -8.53 9.53
N LEU A 19 7.85 -8.37 8.21
CA LEU A 19 6.57 -8.54 7.49
C LEU A 19 6.07 -9.99 7.52
N LEU A 20 6.96 -10.96 7.33
CA LEU A 20 6.64 -12.40 7.43
C LEU A 20 6.16 -12.79 8.84
N GLU A 21 6.73 -12.19 9.88
CA GLU A 21 6.37 -12.44 11.28
C GLU A 21 5.12 -11.65 11.72
N CYS A 22 4.68 -10.68 10.93
CA CYS A 22 3.56 -9.81 11.24
C CYS A 22 2.24 -10.36 10.69
N ASN A 23 1.52 -11.11 11.54
CA ASN A 23 0.25 -11.75 11.15
C ASN A 23 -0.97 -10.82 11.33
N HIS A 24 -1.89 -10.86 10.37
CA HIS A 24 -3.22 -10.22 10.42
C HIS A 24 -4.22 -10.98 11.30
N ASN A 25 -4.02 -12.27 11.47
CA ASN A 25 -4.79 -13.13 12.37
C ASN A 25 -4.42 -12.81 13.82
N PHE A 26 -5.39 -13.04 14.71
CA PHE A 26 -5.17 -12.95 16.14
C PHE A 26 -4.32 -14.13 16.63
N ASP A 27 -4.75 -15.34 16.26
CA ASP A 27 -4.02 -16.59 16.50
C ASP A 27 -4.34 -17.64 15.40
N GLU A 28 -3.92 -18.89 15.61
CA GLU A 28 -4.11 -20.00 14.67
C GLU A 28 -5.56 -20.49 14.53
N ASN A 29 -6.43 -20.13 15.48
CA ASN A 29 -7.84 -20.52 15.53
C ASN A 29 -8.79 -19.37 15.17
N ASP A 30 -8.30 -18.12 15.18
CA ASP A 30 -9.08 -16.91 14.90
C ASP A 30 -8.44 -16.09 13.76
N THR A 31 -8.79 -16.46 12.52
CA THR A 31 -8.26 -15.87 11.28
C THR A 31 -8.95 -14.57 10.89
N ASN A 32 -8.22 -13.66 10.27
CA ASN A 32 -8.79 -12.43 9.71
C ASN A 32 -9.52 -12.72 8.38
N PRO A 33 -10.84 -12.46 8.27
CA PRO A 33 -11.61 -12.77 7.07
C PRO A 33 -11.28 -11.89 5.85
N TYR A 34 -10.56 -10.78 6.06
CA TYR A 34 -10.12 -9.87 5.01
C TYR A 34 -8.70 -10.16 4.52
N HIS A 35 -7.93 -10.92 5.32
CA HIS A 35 -6.52 -11.24 5.08
C HIS A 35 -6.24 -12.72 5.38
N VAL A 36 -6.96 -13.62 4.70
CA VAL A 36 -6.79 -15.07 4.94
C VAL A 36 -5.45 -15.60 4.45
N GLU A 37 -4.70 -14.82 3.65
CA GLU A 37 -3.29 -15.04 3.35
C GLU A 37 -2.38 -14.99 4.60
N GLY A 38 -2.88 -14.43 5.70
CA GLY A 38 -2.25 -14.47 7.02
C GLY A 38 -1.27 -13.33 7.27
N ASP A 39 -0.06 -13.41 6.72
CA ASP A 39 1.01 -12.47 7.05
C ASP A 39 1.14 -11.28 6.08
N CYS A 40 1.70 -10.17 6.58
CA CYS A 40 1.84 -8.94 5.82
C CYS A 40 2.77 -9.09 4.60
N TRP A 41 3.72 -10.02 4.60
CA TRP A 41 4.58 -10.26 3.44
C TRP A 41 3.84 -10.98 2.32
N SER A 42 3.05 -12.00 2.66
CA SER A 42 2.17 -12.69 1.72
C SER A 42 1.18 -11.72 1.05
N HIS A 43 0.55 -10.84 1.83
CA HIS A 43 -0.27 -9.73 1.32
C HIS A 43 0.52 -8.84 0.35
N THR A 44 1.66 -8.30 0.80
CA THR A 44 2.52 -7.42 -0.01
C THR A 44 2.89 -8.06 -1.35
N MET A 45 3.24 -9.35 -1.37
CA MET A 45 3.57 -10.07 -2.60
C MET A 45 2.39 -10.18 -3.57
N MET A 46 1.17 -10.35 -3.06
CA MET A 46 -0.05 -10.36 -3.87
C MET A 46 -0.35 -8.97 -4.44
N VAL A 47 -0.24 -7.91 -3.64
CA VAL A 47 -0.39 -6.51 -4.09
C VAL A 47 0.63 -6.18 -5.18
N CYS A 48 1.91 -6.53 -4.98
CA CYS A 48 2.96 -6.40 -6.00
C CYS A 48 2.62 -7.19 -7.27
N LYS A 49 2.01 -8.37 -7.15
CA LYS A 49 1.63 -9.18 -8.31
C LYS A 49 0.55 -8.50 -9.14
N ILE A 50 -0.45 -7.87 -8.50
CA ILE A 50 -1.47 -7.10 -9.23
C ILE A 50 -0.84 -5.91 -9.95
N ALA A 51 0.04 -5.16 -9.28
CA ALA A 51 0.75 -4.04 -9.89
C ALA A 51 1.56 -4.46 -11.14
N GLU A 52 2.21 -5.62 -11.09
CA GLU A 52 2.93 -6.20 -12.23
C GLU A 52 1.97 -6.60 -13.37
N LEU A 53 0.90 -7.34 -13.06
CA LEU A 53 -0.04 -7.84 -14.06
C LEU A 53 -0.76 -6.72 -14.80
N HIS A 54 -1.07 -5.63 -14.12
CA HIS A 54 -1.70 -4.46 -14.71
C HIS A 54 -0.70 -3.53 -15.42
N GLY A 55 0.61 -3.76 -15.26
CA GLY A 55 1.65 -2.96 -15.89
C GLY A 55 1.67 -1.51 -15.38
N TYR A 56 1.33 -1.29 -14.12
CA TYR A 56 1.30 0.07 -13.54
C TYR A 56 2.69 0.68 -13.45
N ASP A 57 2.71 2.02 -13.32
CA ASP A 57 3.93 2.81 -13.27
C ASP A 57 4.89 2.31 -12.16
N LYS A 58 6.20 2.47 -12.37
CA LYS A 58 7.20 2.06 -11.39
C LYS A 58 7.01 2.71 -10.03
N VAL A 59 6.47 3.94 -9.97
CA VAL A 59 6.15 4.64 -8.71
C VAL A 59 5.09 3.85 -7.94
N VAL A 60 4.04 3.37 -8.63
CA VAL A 60 3.01 2.50 -8.04
C VAL A 60 3.58 1.15 -7.63
N GLN A 61 4.49 0.57 -8.44
CA GLN A 61 5.15 -0.70 -8.07
C GLN A 61 6.01 -0.58 -6.81
N VAL A 62 6.73 0.54 -6.64
CA VAL A 62 7.50 0.82 -5.42
C VAL A 62 6.56 1.05 -4.24
N ALA A 63 5.51 1.86 -4.41
CA ALA A 63 4.54 2.07 -3.35
C ALA A 63 3.85 0.76 -2.94
N ALA A 64 3.47 -0.12 -3.88
CA ALA A 64 2.88 -1.42 -3.61
C ALA A 64 3.77 -2.29 -2.70
N LEU A 65 5.08 -2.33 -2.98
CA LEU A 65 6.05 -3.08 -2.16
C LEU A 65 6.21 -2.49 -0.75
N LEU A 66 6.07 -1.17 -0.61
CA LEU A 66 6.42 -0.46 0.62
C LEU A 66 5.22 0.01 1.44
N HIS A 67 3.98 -0.11 0.94
CA HIS A 67 2.81 0.55 1.53
C HIS A 67 2.55 0.17 3.00
N ASP A 68 2.93 -1.06 3.37
CA ASP A 68 2.62 -1.68 4.67
C ASP A 68 3.85 -1.99 5.54
N ILE A 69 5.04 -1.50 5.18
CA ILE A 69 6.27 -1.80 5.94
C ILE A 69 6.23 -1.31 7.40
N GLY A 70 5.32 -0.38 7.71
CA GLY A 70 5.04 0.13 9.05
C GLY A 70 4.01 -0.69 9.84
N LYS A 71 3.38 -1.72 9.28
CA LYS A 71 2.48 -2.62 10.02
C LYS A 71 3.20 -3.35 11.18
N PRO A 72 4.37 -4.00 11.00
CA PRO A 72 5.03 -4.71 12.10
C PRO A 72 5.27 -3.85 13.37
N PRO A 73 5.88 -2.66 13.29
CA PRO A 73 6.09 -1.82 14.48
C PRO A 73 4.81 -1.14 15.04
N SER A 74 3.71 -1.10 14.28
CA SER A 74 2.43 -0.52 14.72
C SER A 74 1.40 -1.57 15.13
N ARG A 75 1.75 -2.87 15.03
CA ARG A 75 0.86 -3.98 15.33
C ARG A 75 0.43 -3.94 16.80
N ASN A 76 -0.88 -3.90 17.01
CA ASN A 76 -1.51 -3.96 18.31
C ASN A 76 -2.60 -5.03 18.31
N ILE A 77 -2.79 -5.72 19.43
CA ILE A 77 -3.84 -6.71 19.62
C ILE A 77 -4.87 -6.14 20.60
N ASN A 78 -6.10 -5.98 20.12
CA ASN A 78 -7.23 -5.71 20.99
C ASN A 78 -7.73 -7.02 21.60
N MET A 79 -7.43 -7.23 22.88
CA MET A 79 -7.79 -8.43 23.63
C MET A 79 -9.30 -8.51 23.97
N GLU A 80 -10.05 -7.41 23.85
CA GLU A 80 -11.49 -7.40 24.15
C GLU A 80 -12.32 -8.07 23.04
N ASN A 81 -11.82 -8.06 21.81
CA ASN A 81 -12.51 -8.60 20.65
C ASN A 81 -11.64 -9.52 19.78
N ASN A 82 -10.41 -9.83 20.20
CA ASN A 82 -9.43 -10.61 19.44
C ASN A 82 -9.12 -10.01 18.05
N HIS A 83 -9.10 -8.69 17.90
CA HIS A 83 -8.73 -8.06 16.63
C HIS A 83 -7.31 -7.51 16.63
N VAL A 84 -6.55 -7.83 15.59
CA VAL A 84 -5.27 -7.17 15.28
C VAL A 84 -5.53 -5.83 14.58
N GLN A 85 -4.83 -4.80 15.02
CA GLN A 85 -4.94 -3.43 14.54
C GLN A 85 -3.56 -2.85 14.23
N PHE A 86 -3.51 -1.92 13.27
CA PHE A 86 -2.27 -1.29 12.79
C PHE A 86 -2.45 0.23 12.78
N PHE A 87 -2.56 0.85 13.94
CA PHE A 87 -2.87 2.28 14.01
C PHE A 87 -1.70 3.13 13.52
N GLY A 88 -1.96 4.02 12.56
CA GLY A 88 -0.97 4.95 12.02
C GLY A 88 0.13 4.28 11.19
N HIS A 89 -0.08 3.04 10.76
CA HIS A 89 0.88 2.32 9.93
C HIS A 89 1.15 3.04 8.60
N GLU A 90 0.22 3.86 8.10
CA GLU A 90 0.37 4.58 6.84
C GLU A 90 1.50 5.61 6.92
N ALA A 91 1.43 6.51 7.91
CA ALA A 91 2.48 7.52 8.15
C ALA A 91 3.81 6.86 8.57
N LEU A 92 3.75 5.77 9.33
CA LEU A 92 4.95 5.03 9.72
C LEU A 92 5.62 4.34 8.53
N SER A 93 4.83 3.75 7.62
CA SER A 93 5.34 3.14 6.38
C SER A 93 6.01 4.18 5.50
N ALA A 94 5.39 5.36 5.35
CA ALA A 94 5.95 6.47 4.58
C ALA A 94 7.31 6.91 5.17
N LYS A 95 7.38 7.06 6.50
CA LYS A 95 8.62 7.41 7.20
C LYS A 95 9.71 6.35 7.03
N MET A 96 9.34 5.09 7.15
CA MET A 96 10.26 3.97 6.97
C MET A 96 10.72 3.82 5.52
N ALA A 97 9.93 4.27 4.54
CA ALA A 97 10.24 4.18 3.12
C ALA A 97 11.26 5.23 2.67
N GLU A 98 11.41 6.36 3.37
CA GLU A 98 12.36 7.44 3.03
C GLU A 98 13.79 6.93 2.66
N PRO A 99 14.49 6.15 3.50
CA PRO A 99 15.82 5.62 3.14
C PRO A 99 15.77 4.62 1.99
N LEU A 100 14.68 3.86 1.84
CA LEU A 100 14.55 2.85 0.78
C LEU A 100 14.37 3.51 -0.60
N VAL A 101 13.54 4.54 -0.69
CA VAL A 101 13.38 5.27 -1.95
C VAL A 101 14.62 6.09 -2.29
N ALA A 102 15.37 6.59 -1.28
CA ALA A 102 16.66 7.23 -1.50
C ALA A 102 17.67 6.26 -2.15
N ASP A 103 17.76 5.03 -1.65
CA ASP A 103 18.61 3.98 -2.26
C ASP A 103 18.18 3.66 -3.71
N LEU A 104 16.88 3.68 -4.01
CA LEU A 104 16.37 3.53 -5.38
C LEU A 104 16.72 4.71 -6.29
N VAL A 105 16.79 5.93 -5.74
CA VAL A 105 17.26 7.11 -6.47
C VAL A 105 18.76 7.00 -6.77
N GLU A 106 19.58 6.60 -5.81
CA GLU A 106 21.02 6.39 -6.03
C GLU A 106 21.29 5.32 -7.10
N LYS A 107 20.46 4.28 -7.13
CA LYS A 107 20.49 3.22 -8.16
C LYS A 107 19.91 3.65 -9.50
N LYS A 108 19.41 4.88 -9.63
CA LYS A 108 18.78 5.44 -10.84
C LYS A 108 17.52 4.69 -11.28
N ILE A 109 16.84 4.02 -10.34
CA ILE A 109 15.55 3.36 -10.58
C ILE A 109 14.43 4.42 -10.52
N LEU A 110 14.52 5.31 -9.52
CA LEU A 110 13.64 6.47 -9.37
C LEU A 110 14.39 7.78 -9.59
N THR A 111 13.68 8.80 -10.03
CA THR A 111 14.06 10.20 -9.89
C THR A 111 13.65 10.70 -8.50
N MET A 112 14.17 11.87 -8.09
CA MET A 112 13.77 12.48 -6.81
C MET A 112 12.27 12.81 -6.76
N ILE A 113 11.68 13.22 -7.89
CA ILE A 113 10.24 13.53 -7.97
C ILE A 113 9.41 12.26 -7.78
N GLU A 114 9.79 11.18 -8.46
CA GLU A 114 9.14 9.87 -8.34
C GLU A 114 9.29 9.27 -6.93
N ALA A 115 10.42 9.52 -6.25
CA ALA A 115 10.61 9.10 -4.86
C ALA A 115 9.68 9.84 -3.89
N VAL A 116 9.51 11.16 -4.06
CA VAL A 116 8.54 11.94 -3.28
C VAL A 116 7.13 11.44 -3.53
N GLU A 117 6.75 11.22 -4.79
CA GLU A 117 5.43 10.69 -5.13
C GLU A 117 5.19 9.29 -4.53
N ALA A 118 6.21 8.40 -4.55
CA ALA A 118 6.10 7.09 -3.92
C ALA A 118 5.83 7.19 -2.40
N ILE A 119 6.50 8.11 -1.70
CA ILE A 119 6.26 8.36 -0.27
C ILE A 119 4.82 8.88 -0.05
N ASP A 120 4.36 9.84 -0.87
CA ASP A 120 3.00 10.37 -0.78
C ASP A 120 1.95 9.26 -0.99
N LEU A 121 2.17 8.37 -1.96
CA LEU A 121 1.30 7.23 -2.22
C LEU A 121 1.26 6.26 -1.03
N ILE A 122 2.42 5.97 -0.42
CA ILE A 122 2.51 5.11 0.78
C ILE A 122 1.77 5.76 1.94
N GLU A 123 1.90 7.05 2.18
CA GLU A 123 1.18 7.71 3.28
C GLU A 123 -0.34 7.75 3.04
N LEU A 124 -0.75 7.91 1.78
CA LEU A 124 -2.15 8.05 1.39
C LEU A 124 -2.85 6.72 1.07
N HIS A 125 -2.16 5.57 1.09
CA HIS A 125 -2.68 4.33 0.51
C HIS A 125 -4.06 3.93 1.05
N ALA A 126 -4.35 4.20 2.34
CA ALA A 126 -5.63 3.90 2.96
C ALA A 126 -6.68 5.03 2.87
N TYR A 127 -6.36 6.16 2.23
CA TYR A 127 -7.20 7.36 2.22
C TYR A 127 -8.58 7.12 1.59
N LEU A 128 -8.63 6.44 0.44
CA LEU A 128 -9.88 6.20 -0.30
C LEU A 128 -10.78 5.13 0.34
N TYR A 129 -10.26 4.36 1.30
CA TYR A 129 -11.08 3.49 2.16
C TYR A 129 -11.73 4.25 3.32
N LYS A 130 -11.23 5.45 3.66
CA LYS A 130 -11.69 6.25 4.82
C LYS A 130 -12.53 7.45 4.42
N GLU A 131 -12.22 8.08 3.28
CA GLU A 131 -12.94 9.25 2.78
C GLU A 131 -13.75 8.87 1.53
N HIS A 132 -15.05 9.19 1.57
CA HIS A 132 -15.99 8.91 0.48
C HIS A 132 -16.70 10.19 0.00
N ASP A 133 -16.45 11.34 0.63
CA ASP A 133 -16.92 12.64 0.16
C ASP A 133 -16.13 13.06 -1.09
N VAL A 134 -16.81 12.94 -2.23
CA VAL A 134 -16.26 13.26 -3.55
C VAL A 134 -15.71 14.69 -3.61
N GLU A 135 -16.36 15.68 -2.99
CA GLU A 135 -15.90 17.07 -3.07
C GLU A 135 -14.59 17.28 -2.31
N LYS A 136 -14.44 16.63 -1.15
CA LYS A 136 -13.18 16.68 -0.40
C LYS A 136 -12.04 15.98 -1.13
N ILE A 137 -12.32 14.84 -1.77
CA ILE A 137 -11.33 14.12 -2.57
C ILE A 137 -10.89 15.01 -3.75
N VAL A 138 -11.84 15.59 -4.49
CA VAL A 138 -11.54 16.50 -5.61
C VAL A 138 -10.71 17.69 -5.12
N GLU A 139 -11.11 18.34 -4.03
CA GLU A 139 -10.37 19.48 -3.47
C GLU A 139 -8.94 19.11 -3.05
N LYS A 140 -8.73 17.93 -2.45
CA LYS A 140 -7.40 17.45 -2.05
C LYS A 140 -6.48 17.22 -3.26
N PHE A 141 -7.01 16.69 -4.36
CA PHE A 141 -6.22 16.29 -5.52
C PHE A 141 -6.30 17.23 -6.73
N LYS A 142 -7.02 18.36 -6.65
CA LYS A 142 -7.25 19.29 -7.77
C LYS A 142 -6.00 19.77 -8.50
N ASN A 143 -4.86 19.83 -7.80
CA ASN A 143 -3.59 20.29 -8.36
C ASN A 143 -2.63 19.13 -8.70
N ASN A 144 -3.04 17.88 -8.48
CA ASN A 144 -2.22 16.70 -8.71
C ASN A 144 -3.07 15.48 -9.12
N ALA A 145 -3.65 15.56 -10.31
CA ALA A 145 -4.46 14.48 -10.88
C ALA A 145 -3.65 13.18 -11.09
N GLN A 146 -2.33 13.31 -11.34
CA GLN A 146 -1.43 12.16 -11.50
C GLN A 146 -1.31 11.36 -10.19
N LEU A 147 -1.06 12.03 -9.07
CA LEU A 147 -1.01 11.38 -7.75
C LEU A 147 -2.34 10.68 -7.43
N PHE A 148 -3.48 11.31 -7.74
CA PHE A 148 -4.78 10.66 -7.55
C PHE A 148 -4.92 9.39 -8.40
N LYS A 149 -4.54 9.46 -9.68
CA LYS A 149 -4.55 8.30 -10.57
C LYS A 149 -3.70 7.16 -10.01
N HIS A 150 -2.45 7.44 -9.62
CA HIS A 150 -1.56 6.45 -9.04
C HIS A 150 -2.07 5.91 -7.69
N LEU A 151 -2.74 6.74 -6.89
CA LEU A 151 -3.37 6.30 -5.64
C LEU A 151 -4.52 5.32 -5.90
N VAL A 152 -5.34 5.56 -6.92
CA VAL A 152 -6.39 4.63 -7.36
C VAL A 152 -5.78 3.31 -7.87
N GLU A 153 -4.70 3.38 -8.63
CA GLU A 153 -3.96 2.18 -9.09
C GLU A 153 -3.40 1.38 -7.91
N LEU A 154 -2.82 2.04 -6.90
CA LEU A 154 -2.35 1.39 -5.66
C LEU A 154 -3.50 0.77 -4.85
N ASN A 155 -4.63 1.49 -4.67
CA ASN A 155 -5.82 0.96 -3.99
C ASN A 155 -6.42 -0.24 -4.75
N THR A 156 -6.33 -0.24 -6.08
CA THR A 156 -6.73 -1.40 -6.90
C THR A 156 -5.84 -2.59 -6.63
N CYS A 157 -4.52 -2.38 -6.49
CA CYS A 157 -3.59 -3.45 -6.14
C CYS A 157 -3.85 -4.01 -4.75
N ASP A 158 -4.11 -3.16 -3.76
CA ASP A 158 -4.40 -3.57 -2.37
C ASP A 158 -5.73 -4.33 -2.27
N ASP A 159 -6.77 -3.85 -2.97
CA ASP A 159 -8.09 -4.49 -2.96
C ASP A 159 -8.10 -5.86 -3.66
N LEU A 160 -7.47 -5.96 -4.85
CA LEU A 160 -7.39 -7.22 -5.61
C LEU A 160 -6.27 -8.16 -5.12
N GLY A 161 -5.32 -7.63 -4.36
CA GLY A 161 -4.14 -8.33 -3.85
C GLY A 161 -4.38 -9.08 -2.54
N ARG A 162 -5.59 -9.59 -2.31
CA ARG A 162 -5.98 -10.31 -1.09
C ARG A 162 -7.07 -11.34 -1.38
N PHE A 163 -7.30 -12.25 -0.45
CA PHE A 163 -8.44 -13.17 -0.51
C PHE A 163 -9.55 -12.70 0.45
N SER A 164 -10.57 -12.03 -0.09
CA SER A 164 -11.72 -11.54 0.70
C SER A 164 -13.03 -11.63 -0.08
N LYS A 165 -14.16 -11.79 0.62
CA LYS A 165 -15.51 -11.72 0.04
C LYS A 165 -15.88 -10.33 -0.45
N THR A 166 -15.22 -9.29 0.04
CA THR A 166 -15.46 -7.88 -0.31
C THR A 166 -14.47 -7.35 -1.34
N MET A 167 -13.63 -8.21 -1.91
CA MET A 167 -12.72 -7.82 -2.99
C MET A 167 -13.51 -7.27 -4.17
N GLY A 168 -13.08 -6.11 -4.69
CA GLY A 168 -13.68 -5.48 -5.87
C GLY A 168 -15.06 -4.87 -5.63
N THR A 169 -15.49 -4.73 -4.37
CA THR A 169 -16.83 -4.19 -4.04
C THR A 169 -16.83 -2.70 -3.71
N SER A 170 -15.73 -1.97 -3.97
CA SER A 170 -15.67 -0.53 -3.75
C SER A 170 -16.76 0.19 -4.57
N THR A 171 -17.49 1.10 -3.92
CA THR A 171 -18.59 1.88 -4.53
C THR A 171 -18.15 3.28 -4.96
N LEU A 172 -16.92 3.68 -4.63
CA LEU A 172 -16.39 5.00 -4.99
C LEU A 172 -16.12 5.04 -6.50
N ASP A 173 -16.81 5.93 -7.23
CA ASP A 173 -16.60 6.13 -8.67
C ASP A 173 -15.33 6.95 -8.92
N THR A 174 -14.18 6.29 -8.79
CA THR A 174 -12.85 6.90 -8.98
C THR A 174 -12.65 7.42 -10.41
N HIS A 175 -13.34 6.86 -11.41
CA HIS A 175 -13.29 7.34 -12.79
C HIS A 175 -13.98 8.68 -12.97
N ALA A 176 -15.16 8.87 -12.37
CA ALA A 176 -15.84 10.16 -12.36
C ALA A 176 -15.03 11.23 -11.64
N ILE A 177 -14.38 10.88 -10.52
CA ILE A 177 -13.48 11.78 -9.79
C ILE A 177 -12.28 12.17 -10.65
N LEU A 178 -11.60 11.19 -11.25
CA LEU A 178 -10.42 11.44 -12.08
C LEU A 178 -10.76 12.37 -13.25
N LYS A 179 -11.92 12.19 -13.89
CA LYS A 179 -12.39 13.13 -14.94
C LYS A 179 -12.47 14.56 -14.43
N ARG A 180 -13.03 14.79 -13.23
CA ARG A 180 -13.13 16.13 -12.63
C ARG A 180 -11.79 16.76 -12.27
N LEU A 181 -10.73 15.97 -12.16
CA LEU A 181 -9.37 16.44 -11.86
C LEU A 181 -8.57 16.78 -13.13
N THR A 182 -8.99 16.24 -14.27
CA THR A 182 -8.29 16.41 -15.56
C THR A 182 -8.90 17.49 -16.46
N PHE A 183 -10.05 18.07 -16.08
CA PHE A 183 -10.77 19.13 -16.78
C PHE A 183 -10.97 20.33 -15.86
#